data_AF-F8P5U1-F1
#
_entry.id   AF-F8P5U1-F1
#
_cell.length_a   1.000
_cell.length_b   1.000
_cell.length_c   1.000
_cell.angle_alpha   90.00
_cell.angle_beta   90.00
_cell.angle_gamma   90.00
#
_symmetry.space_group_name_H-M   'P 1'
#
loop_
_entity.id
_entity.type
_entity.pdbx_description
1 polymer ?
#
loop_
_entity_poly.entity_id
_entity_poly.type
_entity_poly.pdbx_seq_one_letter_code
_entity_poly.pdbx_strand_id
1 'polypeptide(L)'
;MEKLNCWVYGEDVERISTVDISSSETVYDLKKVIKDENSLQVQAKYLDLYSICLPDDEQLEGKLSRWDHSKERKLTTRSKLSTLFPKSKEGVWFIIVRAPSSSPCCGP
;
A
#
# COMPACT_ATOMS: atom_id res chain seq x y z
N MET A 1 2.51 -1.61 -17.58
CA MET A 1 2.42 -2.31 -16.30
C MET A 1 3.29 -1.57 -15.31
N GLU A 2 2.78 -1.37 -14.10
CA GLU A 2 3.47 -0.82 -12.95
C GLU A 2 3.76 -1.99 -12.01
N LYS A 3 4.98 -2.03 -11.47
CA LYS A 3 5.39 -2.93 -10.41
C LYS A 3 5.42 -2.15 -9.12
N LEU A 4 4.56 -2.50 -8.18
CA LEU A 4 4.43 -1.80 -6.91
C LEU A 4 4.72 -2.76 -5.77
N ASN A 5 5.67 -2.37 -4.92
CA ASN A 5 5.97 -3.10 -3.70
C ASN A 5 4.96 -2.73 -2.62
N CYS A 6 4.34 -3.72 -2.00
CA CYS A 6 3.27 -3.55 -1.03
C CYS A 6 3.70 -4.13 0.31
N TRP A 7 3.57 -3.34 1.36
CA TRP A 7 3.79 -3.78 2.73
C TRP A 7 2.50 -3.61 3.54
N VAL A 8 2.09 -4.66 4.24
CA VAL A 8 0.92 -4.62 5.12
C VAL A 8 1.33 -4.03 6.46
N TYR A 9 0.64 -2.97 6.87
CA TYR A 9 0.96 -2.28 8.11
C TYR A 9 0.84 -3.21 9.32
N GLY A 10 1.94 -3.36 10.07
CA GLY A 10 2.04 -4.22 11.24
C GLY A 10 2.64 -5.60 10.95
N GLU A 11 2.86 -5.95 9.68
CA GLU A 11 3.64 -7.13 9.29
C GLU A 11 5.15 -6.82 9.31
N ASP A 12 5.96 -7.87 9.22
CA ASP A 12 7.41 -7.74 9.06
C ASP A 12 7.74 -7.03 7.73
N VAL A 13 8.78 -6.20 7.72
CA VAL A 13 9.24 -5.49 6.52
C VAL A 13 9.77 -6.47 5.47
N GLU A 14 10.25 -7.65 5.86
CA GLU A 14 10.64 -8.71 4.93
C GLU A 14 9.45 -9.32 4.17
N ARG A 15 8.20 -9.10 4.63
CA ARG A 15 6.97 -9.62 3.99
C ARG A 15 6.40 -8.69 2.92
N ILE A 16 7.26 -7.94 2.24
CA ILE A 16 6.85 -7.13 1.09
C ILE A 16 6.40 -8.03 -0.05
N SER A 17 5.22 -7.74 -0.59
CA SER A 17 4.68 -8.40 -1.78
C SER A 17 4.76 -7.46 -2.97
N THR A 18 5.26 -7.93 -4.10
CA THR A 18 5.23 -7.16 -5.35
C THR A 18 3.96 -7.48 -6.11
N VAL A 19 3.22 -6.44 -6.52
CA VAL A 19 2.03 -6.59 -7.36
C VAL A 19 2.26 -5.96 -8.73
N ASP A 20 1.84 -6.68 -9.77
CA ASP A 20 1.83 -6.21 -11.15
C ASP A 20 0.42 -5.72 -11.50
N ILE A 21 0.30 -4.46 -11.90
CA ILE A 21 -0.99 -3.86 -12.29
C ILE A 21 -0.82 -2.89 -13.45
N SER A 22 -1.86 -2.72 -14.28
CA SER A 22 -1.78 -1.73 -15.36
C SER A 22 -1.86 -0.30 -14.80
N SER A 23 -1.03 0.61 -15.34
CA SER A 23 -1.03 2.03 -14.95
C SER A 23 -2.34 2.74 -15.25
N SER A 24 -3.14 2.20 -16.17
CA SER A 24 -4.48 2.70 -16.52
C SER A 24 -5.51 2.47 -15.42
N GLU A 25 -5.27 1.50 -14.54
CA GLU A 25 -6.20 1.07 -13.50
C GLU A 25 -6.30 2.09 -12.38
N THR A 26 -7.28 1.89 -11.51
CA THR A 26 -7.51 2.76 -10.35
C THR A 26 -6.88 2.20 -9.08
N VAL A 27 -6.78 3.04 -8.06
CA VAL A 27 -6.43 2.60 -6.70
C VAL A 27 -7.41 1.53 -6.18
N TYR A 28 -8.67 1.53 -6.61
CA TYR A 28 -9.62 0.47 -6.24
C TYR A 28 -9.21 -0.90 -6.78
N ASP A 29 -8.76 -0.95 -8.02
CA ASP A 29 -8.30 -2.18 -8.65
C ASP A 29 -7.00 -2.65 -7.99
N LEU A 30 -6.10 -1.73 -7.64
CA LEU A 30 -4.93 -2.02 -6.81
C LEU A 30 -5.31 -2.65 -5.47
N LYS A 31 -6.33 -2.12 -4.78
CA LYS A 31 -6.82 -2.73 -3.52
C LYS A 31 -7.31 -4.16 -3.72
N LYS A 32 -7.94 -4.48 -4.87
CA LYS A 32 -8.39 -5.85 -5.16
C LYS A 32 -7.22 -6.79 -5.37
N VAL A 33 -6.24 -6.38 -6.18
CA VAL A 33 -5.03 -7.18 -6.45
C VAL A 33 -4.27 -7.45 -5.15
N ILE A 34 -3.98 -6.40 -4.38
CA ILE A 34 -3.29 -6.53 -3.08
C ILE A 34 -4.03 -7.50 -2.15
N LYS A 35 -5.36 -7.38 -2.06
CA LYS A 35 -6.17 -8.25 -1.22
C LYS A 35 -6.04 -9.72 -1.63
N ASP A 36 -6.07 -10.00 -2.93
CA ASP A 36 -5.95 -11.37 -3.47
C ASP A 36 -4.56 -11.94 -3.22
N GLU A 37 -3.52 -11.21 -3.63
CA GLU A 37 -2.10 -11.58 -3.49
C GLU A 37 -1.69 -11.81 -2.03
N ASN A 38 -2.16 -10.94 -1.11
CA ASN A 38 -1.84 -11.04 0.32
C ASN A 38 -2.88 -11.87 1.09
N SER A 39 -3.85 -12.49 0.41
CA SER A 39 -4.93 -13.28 1.02
C SER A 39 -5.63 -12.58 2.20
N LEU A 40 -5.84 -11.26 2.07
CA LEU A 40 -6.41 -10.44 3.15
C LEU A 40 -7.89 -10.81 3.36
N GLN A 41 -8.26 -11.08 4.60
CA GLN A 41 -9.64 -11.41 4.99
C GLN A 41 -10.60 -10.20 4.91
N VAL A 42 -10.06 -8.99 4.77
CA VAL A 42 -10.84 -7.76 4.69
C VAL A 42 -11.26 -7.47 3.25
N GLN A 43 -12.46 -6.91 3.05
CA GLN A 43 -12.88 -6.48 1.71
C GLN A 43 -11.99 -5.33 1.20
N ALA A 44 -11.60 -5.39 -0.07
CA ALA A 44 -10.75 -4.38 -0.72
C ALA A 44 -11.22 -2.94 -0.50
N LYS A 45 -12.53 -2.69 -0.45
CA LYS A 45 -13.11 -1.35 -0.24
C LYS A 45 -12.72 -0.72 1.10
N TYR A 46 -12.42 -1.53 2.11
CA TYR A 46 -12.04 -1.06 3.45
C TYR A 46 -10.53 -0.89 3.61
N LEU A 47 -9.71 -1.37 2.66
CA LEU A 47 -8.28 -1.15 2.72
C LEU A 47 -7.97 0.32 2.49
N ASP A 48 -7.13 0.89 3.35
CA ASP A 48 -6.56 2.20 3.17
C ASP A 48 -5.14 2.04 2.62
N LEU A 49 -4.88 2.67 1.47
CA LEU A 49 -3.59 2.60 0.81
C LEU A 49 -2.89 3.95 0.92
N TYR A 50 -1.59 3.90 1.17
CA TYR A 50 -0.70 5.05 1.22
C TYR A 50 0.50 4.78 0.33
N SER A 51 1.13 5.82 -0.19
CA SER A 51 2.32 5.67 -1.03
C SER A 51 3.49 6.43 -0.45
N ILE A 52 4.66 5.82 -0.42
CA ILE A 52 5.94 6.50 -0.20
C ILE A 52 6.86 6.22 -1.39
N CYS A 53 7.73 7.18 -1.70
CA CYS A 53 8.76 7.04 -2.72
C CYS A 53 10.10 7.16 -2.00
N LEU A 54 10.94 6.14 -2.11
CA LEU A 54 12.26 6.11 -1.49
C LEU A 54 13.33 6.04 -2.57
N PRO A 55 14.49 6.70 -2.38
CA PRO A 55 15.58 6.63 -3.34
C PRO A 55 16.25 5.25 -3.38
N ASP A 56 16.21 4.51 -2.26
CA ASP A 56 16.78 3.17 -2.10
C ASP A 56 15.99 2.36 -1.04
N ASP A 57 16.07 1.03 -1.11
CA ASP A 57 15.41 0.07 -0.23
C ASP A 57 16.03 0.01 1.17
N GLU A 58 17.31 0.39 1.36
CA GLU A 58 17.99 0.40 2.67
C GLU A 58 17.29 1.31 3.69
N GLN A 59 16.60 2.35 3.24
CA GLN A 59 15.86 3.27 4.12
C GLN A 59 14.46 2.79 4.47
N LEU A 60 13.98 1.72 3.84
CA LEU A 60 12.60 1.27 3.93
C LEU A 60 12.21 0.87 5.35
N GLU A 61 12.99 0.03 6.01
CA GLU A 61 12.69 -0.46 7.37
C GLU A 61 12.59 0.69 8.38
N GLY A 62 13.54 1.63 8.35
CA GLY A 62 13.54 2.81 9.21
C GLY A 62 12.35 3.74 8.92
N LYS A 63 11.91 3.82 7.66
CA LYS A 63 10.73 4.59 7.25
C LYS A 63 9.43 3.93 7.70
N LEU A 64 9.29 2.62 7.52
CA LEU A 64 8.09 1.86 7.87
C LEU A 64 7.92 1.74 9.39
N SER A 65 9.00 1.55 10.15
CA SER A 65 8.97 1.51 11.62
C SER A 65 8.52 2.83 12.26
N ARG A 66 8.80 3.96 11.61
CA ARG A 66 8.38 5.31 12.04
C ARG A 66 7.14 5.80 11.32
N TRP A 67 6.54 4.98 10.47
CA TRP A 67 5.43 5.40 9.62
C TRP A 67 4.17 5.63 10.45
N ASP A 68 3.53 6.77 10.18
CA ASP A 68 2.34 7.21 10.89
C ASP A 68 1.28 7.66 9.90
N HIS A 69 0.20 6.88 9.83
CA HIS A 69 -0.95 7.13 8.96
C HIS A 69 -1.63 8.49 9.17
N SER A 70 -1.46 9.13 10.33
CA SER A 70 -2.05 10.46 10.62
C SER A 70 -1.33 11.59 9.89
N LYS A 71 -0.06 11.39 9.51
CA LYS A 71 0.78 12.39 8.85
C LYS A 71 0.84 12.21 7.34
N GLU A 72 0.33 11.09 6.84
CA GLU A 72 0.50 10.65 5.47
C GLU A 72 -0.83 10.73 4.70
N ARG A 73 -0.73 11.08 3.41
CA ARG A 73 -1.91 11.26 2.58
C ARG A 73 -2.40 9.92 2.04
N LYS A 74 -3.62 9.55 2.40
CA LYS A 74 -4.30 8.38 1.85
C LYS A 74 -4.52 8.53 0.34
N LEU A 75 -4.26 7.45 -0.41
CA LEU A 75 -4.57 7.36 -1.83
C LEU A 75 -6.08 7.34 -2.06
N THR A 76 -6.52 8.19 -3.00
CA THR A 76 -7.93 8.27 -3.37
C THR A 76 -8.31 7.07 -4.23
N THR A 77 -9.34 6.33 -3.83
CA THR A 77 -9.82 5.11 -4.51
C THR A 77 -10.06 5.27 -6.02
N ARG A 78 -10.47 6.47 -6.46
CA ARG A 78 -10.78 6.78 -7.88
C ARG A 78 -9.59 7.26 -8.71
N SER A 79 -8.44 7.55 -8.07
CA SER A 79 -7.26 8.02 -8.78
C SER A 79 -6.67 6.90 -9.64
N LYS A 80 -6.19 7.28 -10.82
CA LYS A 80 -5.43 6.37 -11.69
C LYS A 80 -4.01 6.20 -11.17
N LEU A 81 -3.46 5.00 -11.32
CA LEU A 81 -2.09 4.69 -10.88
C LEU A 81 -1.06 5.52 -11.67
N SER A 82 -1.27 5.73 -12.97
CA SER A 82 -0.40 6.56 -13.81
C SER A 82 -0.20 8.00 -13.30
N THR A 83 -1.18 8.53 -12.57
CA THR A 83 -1.11 9.89 -12.00
C THR A 83 -0.41 9.92 -10.65
N LEU A 84 -0.48 8.82 -9.90
CA LEU A 84 0.10 8.70 -8.56
C LEU A 84 1.57 8.26 -8.60
N PHE A 85 1.92 7.46 -9.60
CA PHE A 85 3.23 6.84 -9.77
C PHE A 85 3.85 7.29 -11.11
N PRO A 86 4.27 8.57 -11.24
CA PRO A 86 4.89 9.05 -12.45
C PRO A 86 6.27 8.42 -12.65
N LYS A 87 6.55 7.95 -13.87
CA LYS A 87 7.85 7.38 -14.28
C LYS A 87 9.03 8.36 -14.19
N SER A 88 8.74 9.65 -14.11
CA SER A 88 9.76 10.71 -14.05
C SER A 88 10.36 10.91 -12.66
N LYS A 89 9.83 10.24 -11.63
CA LYS A 89 10.35 10.36 -10.28
C LYS A 89 11.38 9.27 -10.04
N GLU A 90 12.61 9.67 -9.74
CA GLU A 90 13.67 8.76 -9.33
C GLU A 90 13.35 8.18 -7.95
N GLY A 91 13.43 6.85 -7.83
CA GLY A 91 13.13 6.09 -6.62
C GLY A 91 12.14 4.96 -6.83
N VAL A 92 11.99 4.13 -5.79
CA VAL A 92 11.09 2.99 -5.73
C VAL A 92 9.82 3.38 -4.98
N TRP A 93 8.67 3.07 -5.58
CA TRP A 93 7.36 3.30 -4.97
C TRP A 93 6.95 2.13 -4.10
N PHE A 94 6.61 2.44 -2.86
CA PHE A 94 6.09 1.49 -1.88
C PHE A 94 4.67 1.88 -1.48
N ILE A 95 3.80 0.88 -1.46
CA ILE A 95 2.42 0.97 -1.03
C ILE A 95 2.30 0.41 0.38
N ILE A 96 1.79 1.22 1.29
CA ILE A 96 1.49 0.80 2.65
C ILE A 96 0.01 0.47 2.72
N VAL A 97 -0.27 -0.78 3.06
CA VAL A 97 -1.62 -1.35 3.09
C VAL A 97 -2.07 -1.38 4.55
N ARG A 98 -2.99 -0.51 4.90
CA ARG A 98 -3.62 -0.50 6.21
C ARG A 98 -5.00 -1.14 6.09
N ALA A 99 -5.14 -2.34 6.67
CA ALA A 99 -6.45 -2.87 6.97
C ALA A 99 -7.03 -2.12 8.17
N PRO A 100 -8.35 -1.88 8.24
CA PRO A 100 -8.96 -1.51 9.50
C PRO A 100 -8.62 -2.63 10.47
N SER A 101 -7.98 -2.29 11.58
CA SER A 101 -7.88 -3.21 12.71
C SER A 101 -9.31 -3.66 12.98
N SER A 102 -9.61 -4.93 12.76
CA SER A 102 -10.73 -5.53 13.45
C SER A 102 -10.37 -5.42 14.91
N SER A 103 -10.77 -4.33 15.57
CA SER A 103 -11.03 -4.42 16.99
C SER A 103 -12.04 -5.56 17.07
N PRO A 104 -11.71 -6.73 17.65
CA PRO A 104 -12.80 -7.55 18.13
C PRO A 104 -13.49 -6.63 19.12
N CYS A 105 -14.76 -6.34 18.86
CA CYS A 105 -15.65 -5.90 19.92
C CYS A 105 -15.72 -7.06 20.92
N CYS A 106 -14.66 -7.26 21.71
CA CYS A 106 -14.70 -7.98 22.96
C CYS A 106 -15.23 -6.98 23.98
N GLY A 107 -16.55 -6.82 23.98
CA GLY A 107 -17.24 -6.61 25.26
C GLY A 107 -17.06 -7.88 26.08
N PRO A 108 -16.72 -7.72 27.36
CA PRO A 108 -17.74 -7.93 28.39
C PRO A 108 -18.21 -6.62 29.02
#